data_AF-A0A645B3U1-F1
#
_entry.id   AF-A0A645B3U1-F1
#
_cell.length_a   1.000
_cell.length_b   1.000
_cell.length_c   1.000
_cell.angle_alpha   90.00
_cell.angle_beta   90.00
_cell.angle_gamma   90.00
#
_symmetry.space_group_name_H-M   'P 1'
#
loop_
_entity.id
_entity.type
_entity.pdbx_description
1 polymer ?
#
loop_
_entity_poly.entity_id
_entity_poly.type
_entity_poly.pdbx_seq_one_letter_code
_entity_poly.pdbx_strand_id
1 'polypeptide(L)'
;MDGFLEFRGGVFNVKNLLNISSDVDYSTGNIDFHGDVSIQGDVRELFSVKATGNITINGLVEAATVEAGGDVVISNGVSGNNQAVIRGTHVRAKHLESCTVYAESLESDYILTSSVFCSDFIQATGSRGVIIGGQVVAANRIKASCIGTQSGRTTEITLGVQPKIREELLATQKELISIRKKAAELVKRSTYLRNRLESQGRPDAQASAAIQSAEEHLIQMTEQERALLSRQTELVDQLNKLHNCRLECGTVYPGVKLTIGSASRNIETVINNCVAIFDMEEQDIKFI
;
A
#
# COMPACT_ATOMS: atom_id res chain seq x y z
N MET A 1 7.64 -30.71 0.19
CA MET A 1 7.04 -30.49 -1.14
C MET A 1 5.59 -30.86 -0.97
N ASP A 2 4.74 -29.88 -0.71
CA ASP A 2 3.35 -30.11 -0.33
C ASP A 2 2.48 -29.98 -1.58
N GLY A 3 2.48 -31.04 -2.39
CA GLY A 3 1.64 -31.14 -3.59
C GLY A 3 0.43 -32.03 -3.34
N PHE A 4 -0.70 -31.73 -3.97
CA PHE A 4 -1.89 -32.56 -3.90
C PHE A 4 -1.66 -33.85 -4.71
N LEU A 5 -1.61 -34.99 -4.02
CA LEU A 5 -1.41 -36.32 -4.61
C LEU A 5 -2.76 -36.90 -5.04
N GLU A 6 -2.98 -37.02 -6.35
CA GLU A 6 -4.14 -37.73 -6.91
C GLU A 6 -3.66 -39.07 -7.51
N PHE A 7 -4.27 -40.18 -7.07
CA PHE A 7 -4.02 -41.50 -7.65
C PHE A 7 -5.09 -41.83 -8.70
N ARG A 8 -4.71 -41.87 -9.98
CA ARG A 8 -5.57 -42.33 -11.08
C ARG A 8 -4.78 -43.26 -12.00
N GLY A 9 -5.39 -44.39 -12.38
CA GLY A 9 -4.85 -45.27 -13.41
C GLY A 9 -3.52 -45.95 -13.07
N GLY A 10 -3.17 -46.10 -11.79
CA GLY A 10 -1.92 -46.76 -11.36
C GLY A 10 -0.70 -45.85 -11.25
N VAL A 11 -0.85 -44.53 -11.45
CA VAL A 11 0.24 -43.55 -11.37
C VAL A 11 -0.12 -42.46 -10.37
N PHE A 12 0.86 -42.03 -9.56
CA PHE A 12 0.74 -40.87 -8.68
C PHE A 12 1.06 -39.62 -9.49
N ASN A 13 0.11 -38.69 -9.59
CA ASN A 13 0.33 -37.41 -10.25
C ASN A 13 0.32 -36.29 -9.21
N VAL A 14 1.37 -35.46 -9.19
CA VAL A 14 1.44 -34.27 -8.33
C VAL A 14 0.87 -33.11 -9.11
N LYS A 15 -0.32 -32.64 -8.72
CA LYS A 15 -0.90 -31.43 -9.30
C LYS A 15 -0.49 -30.22 -8.47
N ASN A 16 0.15 -29.25 -9.13
CA ASN A 16 0.44 -27.94 -8.54
C ASN A 16 -0.77 -26.99 -8.59
N LEU A 17 -1.99 -27.53 -8.71
CA LEU A 17 -3.22 -26.76 -8.82
C LEU A 17 -4.28 -27.35 -7.88
N LEU A 18 -4.76 -26.53 -6.95
CA LEU A 18 -5.89 -26.83 -6.09
C LEU A 18 -7.17 -26.28 -6.72
N ASN A 19 -8.08 -27.16 -7.12
CA ASN A 19 -9.38 -26.78 -7.67
C ASN A 19 -10.47 -26.92 -6.62
N ILE A 20 -11.19 -25.84 -6.36
CA ILE A 20 -12.31 -25.76 -5.44
C ILE A 20 -13.55 -25.46 -6.27
N SER A 21 -14.45 -26.44 -6.36
CA SER A 21 -15.66 -26.35 -7.19
C SER A 21 -16.77 -25.50 -6.57
N SER A 22 -16.61 -25.04 -5.34
CA SER A 22 -17.60 -24.30 -4.55
C SER A 22 -17.01 -23.02 -3.96
N ASP A 23 -17.78 -22.38 -3.09
CA ASP A 23 -17.36 -21.21 -2.32
C ASP A 23 -16.29 -21.57 -1.28
N VAL A 24 -15.48 -20.58 -0.92
CA VAL A 24 -14.61 -20.59 0.25
C VAL A 24 -15.41 -19.99 1.41
N ASP A 25 -15.96 -20.87 2.25
CA ASP A 25 -16.83 -20.55 3.37
C ASP A 25 -16.52 -21.45 4.58
N TYR A 26 -17.43 -21.56 5.55
CA TYR A 26 -17.26 -22.42 6.72
C TYR A 26 -17.10 -23.91 6.41
N SER A 27 -17.55 -24.37 5.24
CA SER A 27 -17.39 -25.76 4.82
C SER A 27 -16.00 -26.04 4.26
N THR A 28 -15.41 -25.07 3.57
CA THR A 28 -14.07 -25.17 2.96
C THR A 28 -12.96 -24.73 3.92
N GLY A 29 -13.21 -23.69 4.71
CA GLY A 29 -12.22 -23.05 5.57
C GLY A 29 -11.23 -22.17 4.81
N ASN A 30 -10.22 -21.67 5.54
CA ASN A 30 -9.12 -20.93 4.94
C ASN A 30 -8.23 -21.84 4.09
N ILE A 31 -7.68 -21.31 3.01
CA ILE A 31 -6.83 -22.04 2.08
C ILE A 31 -5.41 -21.51 2.17
N ASP A 32 -4.45 -22.40 2.34
CA ASP A 32 -3.02 -22.12 2.21
C ASP A 32 -2.40 -23.24 1.38
N PHE A 33 -2.03 -22.93 0.14
CA PHE A 33 -1.61 -23.94 -0.83
C PHE A 33 -0.31 -23.55 -1.53
N HIS A 34 0.62 -24.52 -1.60
CA HIS A 34 1.91 -24.35 -2.26
C HIS A 34 1.80 -24.67 -3.76
N GLY A 35 1.13 -23.78 -4.50
CA GLY A 35 0.90 -23.91 -5.94
C GLY A 35 -0.13 -22.89 -6.40
N ASP A 36 -0.82 -23.22 -7.50
CA ASP A 36 -1.93 -22.45 -8.02
C ASP A 36 -3.25 -22.84 -7.33
N VAL A 37 -4.17 -21.90 -7.18
CA VAL A 37 -5.51 -22.13 -6.63
C VAL A 37 -6.56 -21.64 -7.61
N SER A 38 -7.54 -22.47 -7.93
CA SER A 38 -8.72 -22.10 -8.73
C SER A 38 -9.99 -22.34 -7.93
N ILE A 39 -10.76 -21.28 -7.71
CA ILE A 39 -12.03 -21.29 -6.99
C ILE A 39 -13.14 -20.97 -7.99
N GLN A 40 -14.09 -21.88 -8.13
CA GLN A 40 -15.25 -21.71 -9.01
C GLN A 40 -16.33 -20.82 -8.39
N GLY A 41 -16.41 -20.78 -7.05
CA GLY A 41 -17.38 -19.98 -6.30
C GLY A 41 -16.84 -18.64 -5.80
N ASP A 42 -17.52 -18.12 -4.78
CA ASP A 42 -17.18 -16.89 -4.07
C ASP A 42 -16.16 -17.14 -2.95
N VAL A 43 -15.42 -16.12 -2.56
CA VAL A 43 -14.68 -16.11 -1.29
C VAL A 43 -15.46 -15.27 -0.31
N ARG A 44 -16.05 -15.93 0.70
CA ARG A 44 -16.94 -15.30 1.68
C ARG A 44 -16.16 -14.46 2.68
N GLU A 45 -16.91 -13.59 3.37
CA GLU A 45 -16.38 -12.70 4.41
C GLU A 45 -15.52 -13.41 5.44
N LEU A 46 -14.44 -12.75 5.85
CA LEU A 46 -13.52 -13.20 6.91
C LEU A 46 -12.72 -14.47 6.58
N PHE A 47 -12.82 -15.00 5.35
CA PHE A 47 -11.95 -16.08 4.88
C PHE A 47 -10.68 -15.55 4.23
N SER A 48 -9.69 -16.44 4.14
CA SER A 48 -8.40 -16.17 3.51
C SER A 48 -7.99 -17.26 2.53
N VAL A 49 -7.44 -16.83 1.40
CA VAL A 49 -6.89 -17.70 0.36
C VAL A 49 -5.46 -17.28 0.10
N LYS A 50 -4.52 -18.17 0.39
CA LYS A 50 -3.09 -17.98 0.18
C LYS A 50 -2.56 -19.02 -0.78
N ALA A 51 -1.78 -18.56 -1.75
CA ALA A 51 -1.15 -19.41 -2.74
C ALA A 51 0.24 -18.90 -3.06
N THR A 52 1.22 -19.80 -3.23
CA THR A 52 2.54 -19.39 -3.73
C THR A 52 2.57 -19.13 -5.23
N GLY A 53 1.63 -19.72 -5.97
CA GLY A 53 1.43 -19.49 -7.39
C GLY A 53 0.32 -18.47 -7.65
N ASN A 54 -0.47 -18.72 -8.69
CA ASN A 54 -1.57 -17.86 -9.13
C ASN A 54 -2.87 -18.22 -8.41
N ILE A 55 -3.75 -17.23 -8.25
CA ILE A 55 -5.10 -17.42 -7.73
C ILE A 55 -6.12 -16.99 -8.79
N THR A 56 -7.03 -17.88 -9.15
CA THR A 56 -8.17 -17.58 -10.03
C THR A 56 -9.47 -17.79 -9.27
N ILE A 57 -10.30 -16.75 -9.19
CA ILE A 57 -11.61 -16.78 -8.51
C ILE A 57 -12.67 -16.43 -9.55
N ASN A 58 -13.59 -17.36 -9.82
CA ASN A 58 -14.67 -17.15 -10.78
C ASN A 58 -15.87 -16.39 -10.19
N GLY A 59 -15.99 -16.37 -8.85
CA GLY A 59 -17.00 -15.62 -8.13
C GLY A 59 -16.55 -14.21 -7.68
N LEU A 60 -17.21 -13.72 -6.63
CA LEU A 60 -16.94 -12.47 -5.93
C LEU A 60 -16.02 -12.70 -4.72
N VAL A 61 -15.21 -11.70 -4.40
CA VAL A 61 -14.48 -11.64 -3.12
C VAL A 61 -15.20 -10.69 -2.19
N GLU A 62 -15.73 -11.22 -1.08
CA GLU A 62 -16.51 -10.47 -0.09
C GLU A 62 -15.68 -10.32 1.18
N ALA A 63 -15.27 -9.10 1.55
CA ALA A 63 -14.58 -8.81 2.82
C ALA A 63 -13.50 -9.85 3.24
N ALA A 64 -12.73 -10.35 2.27
CA ALA A 64 -11.82 -11.47 2.44
C ALA A 64 -10.37 -11.12 2.05
N THR A 65 -9.43 -11.95 2.48
CA THR A 65 -8.00 -11.77 2.19
C THR A 65 -7.54 -12.74 1.12
N VAL A 66 -6.97 -12.24 0.03
CA VAL A 66 -6.42 -13.05 -1.06
C VAL A 66 -4.95 -12.69 -1.26
N GLU A 67 -4.04 -13.63 -1.08
CA GLU A 67 -2.60 -13.43 -1.22
C GLU A 67 -2.01 -14.47 -2.18
N ALA A 68 -1.59 -14.03 -3.36
CA ALA A 68 -0.88 -14.84 -4.34
C ALA A 68 0.60 -14.45 -4.41
N GLY A 69 1.48 -15.42 -4.61
CA GLY A 69 2.86 -15.19 -5.03
C GLY A 69 2.99 -14.85 -6.51
N GLY A 70 1.97 -15.19 -7.31
CA GLY A 70 1.83 -14.82 -8.72
C GLY A 70 0.63 -13.90 -8.96
N ASP A 71 -0.09 -14.14 -10.05
CA ASP A 71 -1.20 -13.31 -10.49
C ASP A 71 -2.51 -13.66 -9.78
N VAL A 72 -3.38 -12.64 -9.64
CA VAL A 72 -4.73 -12.79 -9.07
C VAL A 72 -5.75 -12.38 -10.13
N VAL A 73 -6.58 -13.32 -10.55
CA VAL A 73 -7.66 -13.07 -11.50
C VAL A 73 -9.00 -13.30 -10.81
N ILE A 74 -9.81 -12.26 -10.72
CA ILE A 74 -11.16 -12.28 -10.15
C ILE A 74 -12.13 -11.98 -11.28
N SER A 75 -12.86 -13.01 -11.74
CA SER A 75 -13.76 -12.90 -12.89
C SER A 75 -14.89 -11.90 -12.67
N ASN A 76 -15.30 -11.67 -11.42
CA ASN A 76 -16.24 -10.63 -11.04
C ASN A 76 -15.50 -9.47 -10.38
N GLY A 77 -15.67 -9.25 -9.09
CA GLY A 77 -15.06 -8.12 -8.42
C GLY A 77 -14.90 -8.35 -6.93
N VAL A 78 -14.68 -7.25 -6.23
CA VAL A 78 -14.32 -7.24 -4.83
C VAL A 78 -15.27 -6.29 -4.13
N SER A 79 -16.05 -6.83 -3.21
CA SER A 79 -16.87 -6.07 -2.28
C SER A 79 -16.21 -6.12 -0.91
N GLY A 80 -15.35 -5.14 -0.65
CA GLY A 80 -14.37 -5.25 0.43
C GLY A 80 -14.87 -4.85 1.81
N ASN A 81 -15.92 -4.03 1.91
CA ASN A 81 -16.42 -3.50 3.19
C ASN A 81 -15.32 -2.94 4.12
N ASN A 82 -14.27 -2.35 3.54
CA ASN A 82 -13.04 -1.86 4.19
C ASN A 82 -12.19 -2.95 4.90
N GLN A 83 -12.46 -4.23 4.64
CA GLN A 83 -11.76 -5.37 5.23
C GLN A 83 -11.02 -6.22 4.19
N ALA A 84 -11.48 -6.24 2.94
CA ALA A 84 -10.80 -7.04 1.93
C ALA A 84 -9.40 -6.53 1.60
N VAL A 85 -8.45 -7.46 1.54
CA VAL A 85 -7.06 -7.21 1.19
C VAL A 85 -6.65 -8.16 0.08
N ILE A 86 -6.17 -7.62 -1.03
CA ILE A 86 -5.72 -8.41 -2.18
C ILE A 86 -4.25 -8.13 -2.43
N ARG A 87 -3.46 -9.18 -2.56
CA ARG A 87 -2.03 -9.14 -2.86
C ARG A 87 -1.70 -10.09 -3.99
N GLY A 88 -0.99 -9.60 -4.99
CA GLY A 88 -0.50 -10.40 -6.12
C GLY A 88 0.45 -9.62 -7.01
N THR A 89 1.03 -10.25 -8.01
CA THR A 89 1.91 -9.59 -9.00
C THR A 89 1.08 -8.77 -9.98
N HIS A 90 0.24 -9.42 -10.78
CA HIS A 90 -0.80 -8.75 -11.57
C HIS A 90 -2.17 -9.05 -10.97
N VAL A 91 -2.98 -8.02 -10.73
CA VAL A 91 -4.36 -8.17 -10.26
C VAL A 91 -5.30 -7.75 -11.39
N ARG A 92 -6.25 -8.62 -11.71
CA ARG A 92 -7.36 -8.32 -12.63
C ARG A 92 -8.68 -8.59 -11.95
N ALA A 93 -9.55 -7.59 -11.89
CA ALA A 93 -10.91 -7.71 -11.36
C ALA A 93 -11.84 -6.77 -12.13
N LYS A 94 -13.09 -7.14 -12.43
CA LYS A 94 -14.03 -6.18 -13.07
C LYS A 94 -14.28 -4.98 -12.18
N HIS A 95 -14.40 -5.15 -10.87
CA HIS A 95 -14.64 -4.04 -9.97
C HIS A 95 -13.97 -4.18 -8.62
N LEU A 96 -13.57 -3.04 -8.07
CA LEU A 96 -12.99 -2.93 -6.75
C LEU A 96 -13.81 -1.93 -5.93
N GLU A 97 -14.38 -2.36 -4.81
CA GLU A 97 -15.17 -1.50 -3.94
C GLU A 97 -14.73 -1.67 -2.48
N SER A 98 -14.41 -0.55 -1.82
CA SER A 98 -14.06 -0.51 -0.40
C SER A 98 -13.02 -1.57 0.01
N CYS A 99 -11.96 -1.74 -0.79
CA CYS A 99 -10.93 -2.74 -0.55
C CYS A 99 -9.52 -2.15 -0.61
N THR A 100 -8.54 -2.91 -0.10
CA THR A 100 -7.13 -2.58 -0.23
C THR A 100 -6.45 -3.55 -1.19
N VAL A 101 -5.73 -3.03 -2.19
CA VAL A 101 -5.03 -3.84 -3.19
C VAL A 101 -3.55 -3.45 -3.22
N TYR A 102 -2.67 -4.45 -3.15
CA TYR A 102 -1.25 -4.32 -3.34
C TYR A 102 -0.83 -5.17 -4.53
N ALA A 103 -0.32 -4.53 -5.58
CA ALA A 103 0.12 -5.25 -6.78
C ALA A 103 1.33 -4.62 -7.44
N GLU A 104 1.91 -5.29 -8.43
CA GLU A 104 2.78 -4.61 -9.39
C GLU A 104 1.93 -3.87 -10.41
N SER A 105 0.92 -4.54 -10.98
CA SER A 105 -0.02 -3.94 -11.92
C SER A 105 -1.47 -4.32 -11.64
N LEU A 106 -2.39 -3.41 -11.96
CA LEU A 106 -3.83 -3.60 -11.76
C LEU A 106 -4.63 -3.25 -13.02
N GLU A 107 -5.56 -4.13 -13.38
CA GLU A 107 -6.59 -3.89 -14.38
C GLU A 107 -7.99 -4.04 -13.80
N SER A 108 -8.84 -3.03 -14.01
CA SER A 108 -10.25 -3.05 -13.57
C SER A 108 -11.18 -2.26 -14.48
N ASP A 109 -12.49 -2.53 -14.42
CA ASP A 109 -13.48 -1.67 -15.08
C ASP A 109 -13.74 -0.41 -14.27
N TYR A 110 -13.75 -0.51 -12.94
CA TYR A 110 -13.92 0.65 -12.07
C TYR A 110 -13.40 0.40 -10.64
N ILE A 111 -12.98 1.47 -9.98
CA ILE A 111 -12.43 1.49 -8.63
C ILE A 111 -13.24 2.47 -7.79
N LEU A 112 -13.84 2.01 -6.69
CA LEU A 112 -14.68 2.81 -5.79
C LEU A 112 -14.16 2.75 -4.37
N THR A 113 -13.92 3.91 -3.77
CA THR A 113 -13.59 4.09 -2.35
C THR A 113 -12.55 3.08 -1.86
N SER A 114 -11.53 2.83 -2.68
CA SER A 114 -10.55 1.78 -2.44
C SER A 114 -9.15 2.36 -2.29
N SER A 115 -8.29 1.61 -1.59
CA SER A 115 -6.87 1.94 -1.43
C SER A 115 -6.04 1.01 -2.30
N VAL A 116 -5.54 1.52 -3.41
CA VAL A 116 -4.82 0.75 -4.41
C VAL A 116 -3.37 1.21 -4.48
N PHE A 117 -2.45 0.25 -4.38
CA PHE A 117 -1.02 0.49 -4.36
C PHE A 117 -0.35 -0.41 -5.41
N CYS A 118 0.07 0.20 -6.52
CA CYS A 118 0.71 -0.51 -7.63
C CYS A 118 2.16 -0.04 -7.84
N SER A 119 3.06 -0.99 -8.09
CA SER A 119 4.49 -0.70 -8.31
C SER A 119 4.83 -0.37 -9.76
N ASP A 120 3.89 -0.53 -10.70
CA ASP A 120 4.05 -0.20 -12.11
C ASP A 120 2.86 0.63 -12.62
N PHE A 121 1.74 0.00 -13.02
CA PHE A 121 0.60 0.70 -13.61
C PHE A 121 -0.76 0.32 -13.03
N ILE A 122 -1.72 1.22 -13.20
CA ILE A 122 -3.14 1.01 -12.91
C ILE A 122 -3.95 1.40 -14.14
N GLN A 123 -4.82 0.49 -14.57
CA GLN A 123 -5.70 0.71 -15.71
C GLN A 123 -7.16 0.47 -15.32
N ALA A 124 -7.94 1.54 -15.31
CA ALA A 124 -9.38 1.54 -15.13
C ALA A 124 -10.06 1.93 -16.46
N THR A 125 -10.11 1.02 -17.44
CA THR A 125 -10.62 1.33 -18.80
C THR A 125 -11.72 0.39 -19.29
N GLY A 126 -12.30 -0.42 -18.42
CA GLY A 126 -13.41 -1.29 -18.79
C GLY A 126 -14.71 -0.54 -19.07
N SER A 127 -15.85 -1.20 -18.86
CA SER A 127 -17.19 -0.70 -19.24
C SER A 127 -17.50 0.74 -18.80
N ARG A 128 -17.02 1.16 -17.62
CA ARG A 128 -17.16 2.53 -17.11
C ARG A 128 -15.82 3.27 -17.08
N GLY A 129 -14.74 2.56 -16.75
CA GLY A 129 -13.39 3.10 -16.68
C GLY A 129 -13.24 4.21 -15.63
N VAL A 130 -13.83 4.04 -14.44
CA VAL A 130 -13.96 5.14 -13.47
C VAL A 130 -13.19 4.86 -12.19
N ILE A 131 -12.50 5.88 -11.65
CA ILE A 131 -11.89 5.88 -10.33
C ILE A 131 -12.59 6.92 -9.46
N ILE A 132 -13.31 6.53 -8.41
CA ILE A 132 -14.00 7.45 -7.49
C ILE A 132 -13.65 7.13 -6.05
N GLY A 133 -13.02 8.09 -5.38
CA GLY A 133 -12.77 8.04 -3.94
C GLY A 133 -11.68 7.06 -3.52
N GLY A 134 -11.15 7.29 -2.33
CA GLY A 134 -10.03 6.53 -1.79
C GLY A 134 -8.68 7.06 -2.26
N GLN A 135 -7.69 6.19 -2.24
CA GLN A 135 -6.29 6.53 -2.52
C GLN A 135 -5.74 5.55 -3.56
N VAL A 136 -5.25 6.09 -4.67
CA VAL A 136 -4.70 5.31 -5.78
C VAL A 136 -3.27 5.76 -6.02
N VAL A 137 -2.33 4.84 -5.87
CA VAL A 137 -0.89 5.08 -5.99
C VAL A 137 -0.32 4.15 -7.06
N ALA A 138 0.35 4.71 -8.06
CA ALA A 138 1.12 3.94 -9.03
C ALA A 138 2.52 4.53 -9.23
N ALA A 139 3.49 3.70 -9.58
CA ALA A 139 4.83 4.20 -9.87
C ALA A 139 4.89 4.89 -11.24
N ASN A 140 4.42 4.24 -12.31
CA ASN A 140 4.67 4.68 -13.69
C ASN A 140 3.44 5.26 -14.39
N ARG A 141 2.29 4.57 -14.35
CA ARG A 141 1.14 4.99 -15.16
C ARG A 141 -0.20 4.77 -14.47
N ILE A 142 -1.09 5.74 -14.59
CA ILE A 142 -2.52 5.57 -14.27
C ILE A 142 -3.31 5.94 -15.52
N LYS A 143 -4.16 5.03 -15.97
CA LYS A 143 -5.06 5.25 -17.10
C LYS A 143 -6.51 5.03 -16.68
N ALA A 144 -7.37 6.01 -16.85
CA ALA A 144 -8.80 5.89 -16.53
C ALA A 144 -9.67 6.68 -17.51
N SER A 145 -10.90 6.26 -17.77
CA SER A 145 -11.85 7.09 -18.53
C SER A 145 -12.26 8.33 -17.74
N CYS A 146 -12.63 8.16 -16.47
CA CYS A 146 -12.99 9.26 -15.57
C CYS A 146 -12.36 9.12 -14.19
N ILE A 147 -11.93 10.23 -13.59
CA ILE A 147 -11.40 10.29 -12.23
C ILE A 147 -12.21 11.29 -11.41
N GLY A 148 -12.67 10.87 -10.23
CA GLY A 148 -13.53 11.64 -9.36
C GLY A 148 -15.00 11.59 -9.78
N THR A 149 -15.81 12.40 -9.11
CA THR A 149 -17.26 12.51 -9.35
C THR A 149 -17.72 13.94 -9.17
N GLN A 150 -18.83 14.31 -9.82
CA GLN A 150 -19.44 15.63 -9.68
C GLN A 150 -19.89 15.95 -8.25
N SER A 151 -20.17 14.93 -7.44
CA SER A 151 -20.47 15.10 -6.01
C SER A 151 -19.26 15.56 -5.17
N GLY A 152 -18.07 15.68 -5.77
CA GLY A 152 -16.86 16.18 -5.09
C GLY A 152 -16.27 15.22 -4.07
N ARG A 153 -16.48 13.89 -4.23
CA ARG A 153 -15.86 12.91 -3.33
C ARG A 153 -14.34 12.99 -3.45
N THR A 154 -13.67 13.20 -2.32
CA THR A 154 -12.21 13.27 -2.24
C THR A 154 -11.57 12.02 -2.83
N THR A 155 -10.78 12.23 -3.88
CA THR A 155 -10.05 11.15 -4.57
C THR A 155 -8.59 11.55 -4.62
N GLU A 156 -7.71 10.75 -4.02
CA GLU A 156 -6.27 11.00 -4.02
C GLU A 156 -5.57 10.14 -5.06
N ILE A 157 -4.92 10.77 -6.02
CA ILE A 157 -4.11 10.11 -7.04
C ILE A 157 -2.66 10.48 -6.81
N THR A 158 -1.79 9.47 -6.64
CA THR A 158 -0.34 9.66 -6.50
C THR A 158 0.40 8.88 -7.59
N LEU A 159 1.28 9.57 -8.32
CA LEU A 159 2.15 9.02 -9.36
C LEU A 159 3.63 9.27 -9.05
N GLY A 160 4.51 8.40 -9.57
CA GLY A 160 5.96 8.57 -9.42
C GLY A 160 6.50 8.15 -8.06
N VAL A 161 5.79 7.26 -7.38
CA VAL A 161 6.22 6.75 -6.08
C VAL A 161 6.02 5.24 -6.04
N GLN A 162 7.09 4.49 -5.79
CA GLN A 162 6.97 3.07 -5.50
C GLN A 162 6.27 2.90 -4.15
N PRO A 163 5.16 2.15 -4.06
CA PRO A 163 4.42 2.00 -2.81
C PRO A 163 5.26 1.44 -1.66
N LYS A 164 6.17 0.49 -1.95
CA LYS A 164 7.09 -0.08 -0.95
C LYS A 164 7.99 1.00 -0.34
N ILE A 165 8.59 1.85 -1.18
CA ILE A 165 9.43 2.97 -0.74
C ILE A 165 8.59 3.99 0.05
N ARG A 166 7.36 4.28 -0.39
CA ARG A 166 6.45 5.19 0.33
C ARG A 166 6.08 4.65 1.70
N GLU A 167 5.77 3.37 1.80
CA GLU A 167 5.41 2.70 3.05
C GLU A 167 6.60 2.72 4.02
N GLU A 168 7.81 2.40 3.53
CA GLU A 168 9.04 2.50 4.32
C GLU A 168 9.32 3.95 4.77
N LEU A 169 9.11 4.94 3.90
CA LEU A 169 9.23 6.36 4.26
C LEU A 169 8.24 6.77 5.36
N LEU A 170 6.98 6.37 5.25
CA LEU A 170 5.95 6.67 6.24
C LEU A 170 6.23 5.97 7.58
N ALA A 171 6.71 4.72 7.55
CA ALA A 171 7.13 3.99 8.73
C ALA A 171 8.33 4.68 9.41
N THR A 172 9.36 5.03 8.64
CA THR A 172 10.55 5.75 9.11
C THR A 172 10.19 7.12 9.71
N GLN A 173 9.27 7.86 9.08
CA GLN A 173 8.78 9.14 9.60
C GLN A 173 8.04 8.99 10.94
N LYS A 174 7.17 7.99 11.07
CA LYS A 174 6.48 7.68 12.33
C LYS A 174 7.49 7.33 13.42
N GLU A 175 8.50 6.53 13.07
CA GLU A 175 9.56 6.13 13.99
C GLU A 175 10.39 7.34 14.46
N LEU A 176 10.83 8.20 13.54
CA LEU A 176 11.54 9.46 13.84
C LEU A 176 10.75 10.34 14.82
N ILE A 177 9.45 10.52 14.59
CA ILE A 177 8.59 11.30 15.49
C ILE A 177 8.55 10.66 16.89
N SER A 178 8.50 9.33 16.96
CA SER A 178 8.48 8.60 18.23
C SER A 178 9.80 8.72 19.01
N ILE A 179 10.94 8.63 18.32
CA ILE A 179 12.29 8.76 18.90
C ILE A 179 12.48 10.18 19.42
N ARG A 180 12.13 11.20 18.62
CA ARG A 180 12.23 12.61 19.03
C ARG A 180 11.40 12.91 20.29
N LYS A 181 10.19 12.35 20.40
CA LYS A 181 9.36 12.49 21.61
C LYS A 181 10.02 11.85 22.83
N LYS A 182 10.51 10.62 22.72
CA LYS A 182 11.21 9.90 23.80
C LYS A 182 12.47 10.64 24.24
N ALA A 183 13.28 11.10 23.28
CA ALA A 183 14.48 11.89 23.55
C ALA A 183 14.15 13.20 24.29
N ALA A 184 13.10 13.91 23.86
CA ALA A 184 12.66 15.14 24.53
C ALA A 184 12.21 14.90 25.99
N GLU A 185 11.51 13.79 26.27
CA GLU A 185 11.13 13.41 27.64
C GLU A 185 12.33 13.04 28.50
N LEU A 186 13.29 12.27 27.94
CA LEU A 186 14.52 11.90 28.63
C LEU A 186 15.39 13.12 28.94
N VAL A 187 15.51 14.08 28.01
CA VAL A 187 16.21 15.35 28.24
C VAL A 187 15.55 16.13 29.37
N LYS A 188 14.22 16.26 29.38
CA LYS A 188 13.47 16.93 30.46
C LYS A 188 13.70 16.26 31.82
N ARG A 189 13.68 14.93 31.86
CA ARG A 189 13.93 14.16 33.09
C ARG A 189 15.37 14.33 33.58
N SER A 190 16.35 14.25 32.69
CA SER A 190 17.77 14.40 33.00
C SER A 190 18.11 15.82 33.49
N THR A 191 17.57 16.85 32.82
CA THR A 191 17.72 18.26 33.27
C THR A 191 17.06 18.52 34.62
N TYR A 192 15.87 17.98 34.87
CA TYR A 192 15.23 18.05 36.19
C TYR A 192 16.09 17.40 37.30
N LEU A 193 16.64 16.21 37.04
CA LEU A 193 17.49 15.50 37.99
C LEU A 193 18.82 16.24 38.23
N ARG A 194 19.45 16.81 37.19
CA ARG A 194 20.64 17.66 37.35
C ARG A 194 20.36 18.88 38.22
N ASN A 195 19.31 19.65 37.92
CA ASN A 195 18.98 20.85 38.69
C ASN A 195 18.65 20.52 40.16
N ARG A 196 18.04 19.36 40.43
CA ARG A 196 17.78 18.88 41.79
C ARG A 196 19.08 18.52 42.53
N LEU A 197 20.05 17.92 41.85
CA LEU A 197 21.37 17.60 42.43
C LEU A 197 22.16 18.87 42.75
N GLU A 198 22.19 19.84 41.82
CA GLU A 198 22.88 21.11 42.01
C GLU A 198 22.29 21.93 43.17
N SER A 199 20.96 21.87 43.37
CA SER A 199 20.29 22.59 44.47
C SER A 199 20.40 21.89 45.84
N GLN A 200 20.62 20.58 45.91
CA GLN A 200 20.68 19.83 47.17
C GLN A 200 22.12 19.54 47.66
N GLY A 201 23.16 19.74 46.84
CA GLY A 201 24.57 19.70 47.26
C GLY A 201 25.07 18.36 47.83
N ARG A 202 24.29 17.28 47.73
CA ARG A 202 24.68 15.92 48.16
C ARG A 202 24.93 15.03 46.94
N PRO A 203 26.09 14.33 46.88
CA PRO A 203 26.37 13.39 45.81
C PRO A 203 25.52 12.12 46.02
N ASP A 204 24.41 12.02 45.32
CA ASP A 204 23.58 10.82 45.31
C ASP A 204 24.03 9.92 44.14
N ALA A 205 24.79 8.86 44.45
CA ALA A 205 25.41 7.99 43.44
C ALA A 205 24.38 7.36 42.49
N GLN A 206 23.16 7.10 42.99
CA GLN A 206 22.04 6.61 42.16
C GLN A 206 21.54 7.65 41.16
N ALA A 207 21.46 8.92 41.55
CA ALA A 207 21.00 9.98 40.66
C ALA A 207 22.06 10.30 39.59
N SER A 208 23.36 10.26 39.94
CA SER A 208 24.46 10.38 38.98
C SER A 208 24.46 9.22 37.97
N ALA A 209 24.27 7.99 38.43
CA ALA A 209 24.18 6.82 37.55
C ALA A 209 22.94 6.90 36.64
N ALA A 210 21.81 7.40 37.16
CA ALA A 210 20.61 7.62 36.36
C ALA A 210 20.81 8.69 35.27
N ILE A 211 21.56 9.76 35.56
CA ILE A 211 21.91 10.78 34.57
C ILE A 211 22.85 10.22 33.50
N GLN A 212 23.88 9.48 33.91
CA GLN A 212 24.85 8.88 33.00
C GLN A 212 24.19 7.86 32.07
N SER A 213 23.32 6.99 32.59
CA SER A 213 22.52 6.07 31.76
C SER A 213 21.57 6.80 30.82
N ALA A 214 20.99 7.93 31.24
CA ALA A 214 20.14 8.74 30.38
C ALA A 214 20.94 9.45 29.27
N GLU A 215 22.16 9.91 29.55
CA GLU A 215 23.09 10.45 28.55
C GLU A 215 23.49 9.38 27.52
N GLU A 216 23.85 8.18 27.97
CA GLU A 216 24.18 7.05 27.08
C GLU A 216 23.01 6.68 26.18
N HIS A 217 21.79 6.61 26.73
CA HIS A 217 20.58 6.38 25.94
C HIS A 217 20.30 7.51 24.94
N LEU A 218 20.59 8.77 25.31
CA LEU A 218 20.44 9.90 24.39
C LEU A 218 21.43 9.84 23.23
N ILE A 219 22.67 9.43 23.49
CA ILE A 219 23.69 9.23 22.45
C ILE A 219 23.21 8.14 21.47
N GLN A 220 22.76 6.99 21.98
CA GLN A 220 22.21 5.90 21.16
C GLN A 220 21.00 6.35 20.34
N MET A 221 20.06 7.09 20.94
CA MET A 221 18.89 7.63 20.22
C MET A 221 19.28 8.63 19.13
N THR A 222 20.33 9.43 19.35
CA THR A 222 20.83 10.41 18.38
C THR A 222 21.50 9.70 17.19
N GLU A 223 22.24 8.63 17.44
CA GLU A 223 22.81 7.78 16.39
C GLU A 223 21.72 7.10 15.57
N GLN A 224 20.69 6.56 16.22
CA GLN A 224 19.51 6.00 15.55
C GLN A 224 18.78 7.05 14.70
N GLU A 225 18.58 8.26 15.23
CA GLU A 225 17.97 9.37 14.47
C GLU A 225 18.79 9.70 13.21
N ARG A 226 20.13 9.78 13.34
CA ARG A 226 21.01 10.00 12.18
C ARG A 226 20.90 8.89 11.15
N ALA A 227 20.87 7.63 11.57
CA ALA A 227 20.73 6.49 10.67
C ALA A 227 19.39 6.53 9.91
N LEU A 228 18.29 6.81 10.61
CA LEU A 228 16.96 6.94 10.00
C LEU A 228 16.87 8.15 9.05
N LEU A 229 17.51 9.27 9.37
CA LEU A 229 17.59 10.42 8.46
C LEU A 229 18.38 10.09 7.19
N SER A 230 19.52 9.38 7.31
CA SER A 230 20.29 8.91 6.16
C SER A 230 19.45 7.97 5.29
N ARG A 231 18.74 7.03 5.92
CA ARG A 231 17.85 6.10 5.20
C ARG A 231 16.72 6.84 4.49
N GLN A 232 16.13 7.84 5.14
CA GLN A 232 15.11 8.69 4.53
C GLN A 232 15.66 9.41 3.30
N THR A 233 16.88 9.97 3.36
CA THR A 233 17.49 10.63 2.19
C THR A 233 17.71 9.65 1.03
N GLU A 234 18.17 8.43 1.31
CA GLU A 234 18.34 7.39 0.28
C GLU A 234 17.01 7.02 -0.39
N LEU A 235 15.95 6.85 0.40
CA LEU A 235 14.62 6.51 -0.11
C LEU A 235 14.05 7.64 -0.98
N VAL A 236 14.25 8.90 -0.58
CA VAL A 236 13.86 10.07 -1.37
C VAL A 236 14.64 10.13 -2.69
N ASP A 237 15.94 9.84 -2.67
CA ASP A 237 16.76 9.78 -3.88
C ASP A 237 16.32 8.65 -4.83
N GLN A 238 15.82 7.53 -4.29
CA GLN A 238 15.24 6.47 -5.10
C GLN A 238 13.92 6.89 -5.75
N LEU A 239 13.08 7.68 -5.06
CA LEU A 239 11.85 8.24 -5.64
C LEU A 239 12.14 9.20 -6.79
N ASN A 240 13.18 10.03 -6.63
CA ASN A 240 13.56 11.01 -7.65
C ASN A 240 14.00 10.36 -8.98
N LYS A 241 14.29 9.04 -9.02
CA LYS A 241 14.70 8.32 -10.24
C LYS A 241 13.53 7.88 -11.14
N LEU A 242 12.28 8.02 -10.70
CA LEU A 242 11.09 7.62 -11.47
C LEU A 242 10.68 8.72 -12.45
N HIS A 243 11.42 8.84 -13.56
CA HIS A 243 11.35 10.03 -14.43
C HIS A 243 10.21 10.05 -15.46
N ASN A 244 9.45 8.97 -15.65
CA ASN A 244 8.50 8.87 -16.76
C ASN A 244 7.08 8.50 -16.32
N CYS A 245 6.54 9.29 -15.40
CA CYS A 245 5.21 9.05 -14.85
C CYS A 245 4.14 9.78 -15.65
N ARG A 246 3.05 9.09 -15.99
CA ARG A 246 1.98 9.66 -16.83
C ARG A 246 0.58 9.28 -16.30
N LEU A 247 -0.25 10.30 -16.12
CA LEU A 247 -1.69 10.15 -15.97
C LEU A 247 -2.35 10.33 -17.34
N GLU A 248 -3.19 9.38 -17.75
CA GLU A 248 -4.02 9.52 -18.94
C GLU A 248 -5.49 9.36 -18.54
N CYS A 249 -6.28 10.42 -18.70
CA CYS A 249 -7.70 10.33 -18.41
C CYS A 249 -8.60 11.18 -19.30
N GLY A 250 -9.81 10.67 -19.55
CA GLY A 250 -10.82 11.35 -20.35
C GLY A 250 -11.40 12.56 -19.62
N THR A 251 -11.86 12.39 -18.38
CA THR A 251 -12.40 13.51 -17.58
C THR A 251 -11.93 13.41 -16.13
N VAL A 252 -11.47 14.53 -15.57
CA VAL A 252 -11.18 14.67 -14.14
C VAL A 252 -12.18 15.64 -13.53
N TYR A 253 -12.87 15.21 -12.49
CA TYR A 253 -13.84 16.03 -11.76
C TYR A 253 -13.19 16.80 -10.59
N PRO A 254 -13.83 17.88 -10.10
CA PRO A 254 -13.40 18.57 -8.90
C PRO A 254 -13.33 17.67 -7.66
N GLY A 255 -12.43 18.00 -6.74
CA GLY A 255 -12.19 17.23 -5.51
C GLY A 255 -11.14 16.12 -5.65
N VAL A 256 -10.52 16.02 -6.83
CA VAL A 256 -9.35 15.16 -7.05
C VAL A 256 -8.09 15.90 -6.61
N LYS A 257 -7.30 15.26 -5.75
CA LYS A 257 -5.95 15.70 -5.41
C LYS A 257 -4.96 14.86 -6.20
N LEU A 258 -4.26 15.49 -7.12
CA LEU A 258 -3.24 14.85 -7.95
C LEU A 258 -1.85 15.20 -7.41
N THR A 259 -1.06 14.18 -7.09
CA THR A 259 0.33 14.32 -6.69
C THR A 259 1.20 13.54 -7.67
N ILE A 260 2.19 14.19 -8.28
CA ILE A 260 3.18 13.54 -9.13
C ILE A 260 4.56 14.00 -8.67
N GLY A 261 5.40 13.06 -8.22
CA GLY A 261 6.69 13.40 -7.63
C GLY A 261 6.55 14.31 -6.41
N SER A 262 7.22 15.47 -6.43
CA SER A 262 7.15 16.50 -5.37
C SER A 262 5.98 17.47 -5.53
N ALA A 263 5.32 17.51 -6.69
CA ALA A 263 4.27 18.46 -6.99
C ALA A 263 2.89 17.90 -6.63
N SER A 264 2.02 18.76 -6.09
CA SER A 264 0.64 18.42 -5.73
C SER A 264 -0.31 19.52 -6.16
N ARG A 265 -1.37 19.15 -6.89
CA ARG A 265 -2.41 20.07 -7.35
C ARG A 265 -3.79 19.54 -6.99
N ASN A 266 -4.63 20.41 -6.44
CA ASN A 266 -6.05 20.12 -6.26
C ASN A 266 -6.80 20.55 -7.51
N ILE A 267 -7.65 19.67 -8.03
CA ILE A 267 -8.50 19.96 -9.18
C ILE A 267 -9.80 20.59 -8.67
N GLU A 268 -10.02 21.85 -9.02
CA GLU A 268 -11.20 22.63 -8.60
C GLU A 268 -12.28 22.70 -9.69
N THR A 269 -11.88 22.49 -10.95
CA THR A 269 -12.76 22.54 -12.13
C THR A 269 -12.66 21.25 -12.93
N VAL A 270 -13.67 20.96 -13.76
CA VAL A 270 -13.65 19.77 -14.61
C VAL A 270 -12.60 19.95 -15.72
N ILE A 271 -11.71 18.96 -15.88
CA ILE A 271 -10.72 18.92 -16.96
C ILE A 271 -11.06 17.76 -17.88
N ASN A 272 -11.12 18.01 -19.20
CA ASN A 272 -11.35 16.98 -20.21
C ASN A 272 -10.06 16.68 -21.00
N ASN A 273 -9.93 15.46 -21.50
CA ASN A 273 -8.75 14.91 -22.18
C ASN A 273 -7.46 15.22 -21.42
N CYS A 274 -7.47 14.94 -20.12
CA CYS A 274 -6.38 15.28 -19.22
C CYS A 274 -5.23 14.26 -19.34
N VAL A 275 -4.11 14.72 -19.90
CA VAL A 275 -2.83 14.04 -19.75
C VAL A 275 -1.97 14.84 -18.79
N ALA A 276 -1.64 14.26 -17.64
CA ALA A 276 -0.76 14.91 -16.67
C ALA A 276 0.60 14.22 -16.61
N ILE A 277 1.66 15.02 -16.68
CA ILE A 277 3.05 14.58 -16.53
C ILE A 277 3.76 15.47 -15.51
N PHE A 278 4.86 14.96 -14.96
CA PHE A 278 5.78 15.76 -14.15
C PHE A 278 6.77 16.47 -15.07
N ASP A 279 6.82 17.79 -15.03
CA ASP A 279 7.83 18.58 -15.75
C ASP A 279 9.06 18.75 -14.85
N MET A 280 10.21 18.20 -15.28
CA MET A 280 11.45 18.23 -14.50
C MET A 280 12.08 19.63 -14.46
N GLU A 281 11.84 20.47 -15.46
CA GLU A 281 12.41 21.82 -15.54
C GLU A 281 11.67 22.77 -14.59
N GLU A 282 10.34 22.69 -14.57
CA GLU A 282 9.48 23.54 -13.74
C GLU A 282 9.22 22.94 -12.33
N GLN A 283 9.56 21.66 -12.12
CA GLN A 283 9.23 20.89 -10.90
C GLN A 283 7.73 20.93 -10.54
N ASP A 284 6.85 21.02 -11.54
CA ASP A 284 5.40 21.10 -11.37
C ASP A 284 4.65 20.11 -12.29
N ILE A 285 3.35 19.94 -12.05
CA ILE A 285 2.45 19.13 -12.86
C ILE A 285 2.03 19.91 -14.10
N LYS A 286 2.35 19.37 -15.27
CA LYS A 286 1.94 19.90 -16.58
C LYS A 286 0.80 19.07 -17.16
N PHE A 287 -0.23 19.77 -17.61
CA PHE A 287 -1.32 19.18 -18.38
C PHE A 287 -1.07 19.41 -19.88
N ILE A 288 -1.12 18.35 -20.67
CA ILE A 288 -0.90 18.35 -22.13
C ILE A 288 -2.20 17.98 -22.84
#